data_AF-A0A351V6L1-F1
#
_entry.id   AF-A0A351V6L1-F1
#
_cell.length_a   1.000
_cell.length_b   1.000
_cell.length_c   1.000
_cell.angle_alpha   90.00
_cell.angle_beta   90.00
_cell.angle_gamma   90.00
#
_symmetry.space_group_name_H-M   'P 1'
#
loop_
_entity.id
_entity.type
_entity.pdbx_description
1 polymer ?
#
loop_
_entity_poly.entity_id
_entity_poly.type
_entity_poly.pdbx_seq_one_letter_code
_entity_poly.pdbx_strand_id
1 'polypeptide(L)'
;MENLTLEKRQLCDIQGRLFEMVQKKGLDCLLFIEFFMNSRTALALDDVYDRLQWAGEEYILEELDDEAGGLKKAGTAYTAEVMYWAGYVYRYWHYYTNEYSREIYKIADAETMNECWLGFHTFDVEMAIDDLKEIYKLKCDERDFL
;
A
#
# COMPACT_ATOMS: atom_id res chain seq x y z
N MET A 1 -10.07 16.46 -13.33
CA MET A 1 -9.61 15.14 -12.87
C MET A 1 -10.58 14.11 -13.38
N GLU A 2 -10.10 13.12 -14.12
CA GLU A 2 -10.92 11.93 -14.37
C GLU A 2 -11.02 11.18 -13.05
N ASN A 3 -12.23 11.08 -12.51
CA ASN A 3 -12.46 10.23 -11.34
C ASN A 3 -12.05 8.80 -11.71
N LEU A 4 -11.32 8.12 -10.80
CA LEU A 4 -11.00 6.70 -10.95
C LEU A 4 -12.26 5.92 -11.35
N THR A 5 -12.13 4.89 -12.20
CA THR A 5 -13.28 4.06 -12.55
C THR A 5 -13.79 3.31 -11.32
N LEU A 6 -15.05 2.86 -11.35
CA LEU A 6 -15.61 2.07 -10.24
C LEU A 6 -14.78 0.81 -9.98
N GLU A 7 -14.36 0.14 -11.05
CA GLU A 7 -13.49 -1.03 -11.02
C GLU A 7 -12.16 -0.75 -10.32
N LYS A 8 -11.46 0.32 -10.70
CA LYS A 8 -10.20 0.70 -10.04
C LYS A 8 -10.40 1.00 -8.55
N ARG A 9 -11.49 1.68 -8.17
CA ARG A 9 -11.81 1.91 -6.75
C ARG A 9 -12.06 0.61 -5.99
N GLN A 10 -12.71 -0.37 -6.62
CA GLN A 10 -12.90 -1.69 -6.02
C GLN A 10 -11.56 -2.41 -5.80
N LEU A 11 -10.63 -2.31 -6.74
CA LEU A 11 -9.27 -2.86 -6.57
C LEU A 11 -8.51 -2.16 -5.43
N CYS A 12 -8.67 -0.84 -5.25
CA CYS A 12 -8.14 -0.14 -4.08
C CYS A 12 -8.75 -0.65 -2.77
N ASP A 13 -10.06 -0.85 -2.74
CA ASP A 13 -10.78 -1.40 -1.57
C ASP A 13 -10.33 -2.83 -1.24
N ILE A 14 -10.13 -3.69 -2.24
CA ILE A 14 -9.61 -5.06 -2.04
C ILE A 14 -8.23 -5.02 -1.37
N GLN A 15 -7.30 -4.17 -1.86
CA GLN A 15 -5.99 -4.05 -1.23
C GLN A 15 -6.07 -3.44 0.18
N GLY A 16 -6.97 -2.48 0.41
CA GLY A 16 -7.25 -1.94 1.74
C GLY A 16 -7.73 -3.03 2.71
N ARG A 17 -8.74 -3.81 2.32
CA ARG A 17 -9.27 -4.93 3.13
C ARG A 17 -8.25 -6.03 3.36
N LEU A 18 -7.41 -6.33 2.36
CA LEU A 18 -6.28 -7.24 2.52
C LEU A 18 -5.34 -6.77 3.64
N PHE A 19 -4.93 -5.50 3.61
CA PHE A 19 -4.04 -4.94 4.63
C PHE A 19 -4.71 -4.93 6.01
N GLU A 20 -6.00 -4.57 6.08
CA GLU A 20 -6.79 -4.65 7.32
C GLU A 20 -6.82 -6.08 7.90
N MET A 21 -6.93 -7.09 7.04
CA MET A 21 -6.98 -8.50 7.43
C MET A 21 -5.67 -8.98 8.07
N VAL A 22 -4.53 -8.45 7.65
CA VAL A 22 -3.19 -8.76 8.21
C VAL A 22 -3.15 -8.44 9.70
N GLN A 23 -3.72 -7.30 10.09
CA GLN A 23 -3.87 -6.89 11.49
C GLN A 23 -4.76 -7.89 12.25
N LYS A 24 -5.92 -8.25 11.69
CA LYS A 24 -6.86 -9.20 12.30
C LYS A 24 -6.26 -10.59 12.48
N LYS A 25 -5.33 -10.98 11.60
CA LYS A 25 -4.59 -12.25 11.66
C LYS A 25 -3.35 -12.22 12.55
N GLY A 26 -3.00 -11.07 13.14
CA GLY A 26 -1.84 -10.92 14.02
C GLY A 26 -0.48 -11.06 13.31
N LEU A 27 -0.44 -10.73 12.03
CA LEU A 27 0.80 -10.68 11.24
C LEU A 27 1.58 -9.39 11.56
N ASP A 28 2.89 -9.42 11.31
CA ASP A 28 3.72 -8.21 11.42
C ASP A 28 3.37 -7.22 10.31
N CYS A 29 2.81 -6.06 10.68
CA CYS A 29 2.33 -5.06 9.74
C CYS A 29 3.47 -4.44 8.92
N LEU A 30 4.60 -4.14 9.54
CA LEU A 30 5.73 -3.47 8.88
C LEU A 30 6.34 -4.40 7.84
N LEU A 31 6.70 -5.63 8.26
CA LEU A 31 7.28 -6.62 7.36
C LEU A 31 6.31 -7.05 6.27
N PHE A 32 5.00 -7.11 6.58
CA PHE A 32 3.99 -7.41 5.58
C PHE A 32 3.92 -6.33 4.49
N ILE A 33 3.82 -5.04 4.87
CA ILE A 33 3.72 -3.95 3.89
C ILE A 33 4.98 -3.91 3.03
N GLU A 34 6.16 -3.98 3.65
CA GLU A 34 7.44 -4.00 2.95
C GLU A 34 7.50 -5.15 1.93
N PHE A 35 7.16 -6.36 2.37
CA PHE A 35 7.18 -7.54 1.51
C PHE A 35 6.16 -7.41 0.37
N PHE A 36 4.90 -7.07 0.70
CA PHE A 36 3.82 -6.92 -0.27
C PHE A 36 4.22 -5.94 -1.37
N MET A 37 4.65 -4.73 -1.02
CA MET A 37 4.96 -3.69 -2.00
C MET A 37 6.16 -4.00 -2.89
N ASN A 38 7.01 -4.96 -2.49
CA ASN A 38 8.17 -5.43 -3.26
C ASN A 38 7.97 -6.83 -3.89
N SER A 39 6.78 -7.42 -3.75
CA SER A 39 6.47 -8.78 -4.20
C SER A 39 6.15 -8.87 -5.69
N ARG A 40 6.23 -10.08 -6.26
CA ARG A 40 5.71 -10.37 -7.60
C ARG A 40 4.19 -10.27 -7.62
N THR A 41 3.52 -10.58 -6.51
CA THR A 41 2.09 -10.39 -6.34
C THR A 41 1.66 -8.94 -6.57
N ALA A 42 2.36 -7.97 -5.96
CA ALA A 42 2.07 -6.55 -6.19
C ALA A 42 2.42 -6.11 -7.62
N LEU A 43 3.51 -6.61 -8.19
CA LEU A 43 3.86 -6.34 -9.59
C LEU A 43 2.78 -6.84 -10.57
N ALA A 44 2.17 -7.99 -10.30
CA ALA A 44 1.06 -8.51 -11.09
C ALA A 44 -0.20 -7.64 -10.96
N LEU A 45 -0.48 -7.10 -9.76
CA LEU A 45 -1.57 -6.16 -9.52
C LEU A 45 -1.35 -4.78 -10.17
N ASP A 46 -0.10 -4.42 -10.46
CA ASP A 46 0.25 -3.21 -11.22
C ASP A 46 0.03 -3.39 -12.74
N ASP A 47 -0.17 -4.63 -13.24
CA ASP A 47 -0.43 -4.91 -14.66
C ASP A 47 -1.93 -4.87 -15.00
N VAL A 48 -2.24 -4.37 -16.19
CA VAL A 48 -3.60 -4.07 -16.68
C VAL A 48 -4.39 -5.35 -16.99
N TYR A 49 -3.73 -6.48 -17.22
CA TYR A 49 -4.36 -7.70 -17.75
C TYR A 49 -4.23 -8.94 -16.84
N ASP A 50 -3.83 -8.78 -15.59
CA ASP A 50 -3.60 -9.92 -14.69
C ASP A 50 -4.90 -10.52 -14.13
N ARG A 51 -4.90 -11.85 -13.96
CA ARG A 51 -6.04 -12.61 -13.40
C ARG A 51 -6.34 -12.24 -11.95
N LEU A 52 -5.34 -11.74 -11.21
CA LEU A 52 -5.47 -11.33 -9.82
C LEU A 52 -6.46 -10.19 -9.59
N GLN A 53 -6.87 -9.46 -10.63
CA GLN A 53 -7.94 -8.46 -10.52
C GLN A 53 -9.30 -9.07 -10.08
N TRP A 54 -9.49 -10.37 -10.32
CA TRP A 54 -10.69 -11.11 -9.91
C TRP A 54 -10.49 -11.90 -8.60
N ALA A 55 -9.30 -11.82 -8.02
CA ALA A 55 -8.99 -12.47 -6.76
C ALA A 55 -9.55 -11.66 -5.58
N GLY A 56 -10.19 -12.36 -4.65
CA GLY A 56 -10.52 -11.77 -3.34
C GLY A 56 -9.26 -11.61 -2.49
N GLU A 57 -9.36 -10.78 -1.46
CA GLU A 57 -8.25 -10.47 -0.57
C GLU A 57 -7.63 -11.74 0.08
N GLU A 58 -8.39 -12.79 0.37
CA GLU A 58 -7.84 -14.04 0.91
C GLU A 58 -6.91 -14.75 -0.07
N TYR A 59 -7.27 -14.79 -1.35
CA TYR A 59 -6.45 -15.45 -2.38
C TYR A 59 -5.14 -14.69 -2.59
N ILE A 60 -5.20 -13.35 -2.61
CA ILE A 60 -4.00 -12.51 -2.70
C ILE A 60 -3.08 -12.75 -1.51
N LEU A 61 -3.64 -12.91 -0.31
CA LEU A 61 -2.85 -13.22 0.89
C LEU A 61 -2.20 -14.61 0.81
N GLU A 62 -2.89 -15.61 0.28
CA GLU A 62 -2.35 -16.97 0.09
C GLU A 62 -1.18 -16.97 -0.90
N GLU A 63 -1.33 -16.33 -2.07
CA GLU A 63 -0.24 -16.20 -3.05
C GLU A 63 0.97 -15.47 -2.45
N LEU A 64 0.73 -14.44 -1.64
CA LEU A 64 1.79 -13.72 -0.96
C LEU A 64 2.48 -14.57 0.13
N ASP A 65 1.72 -15.38 0.87
CA ASP A 65 2.25 -16.30 1.89
C ASP A 65 3.14 -17.37 1.26
N ASP A 66 2.70 -17.94 0.15
CA ASP A 66 3.48 -18.88 -0.66
C ASP A 66 4.73 -18.21 -1.23
N GLU A 67 4.62 -16.98 -1.74
CA GLU A 67 5.76 -16.21 -2.23
C GLU A 67 6.79 -15.91 -1.13
N ALA A 68 6.33 -15.61 0.09
CA ALA A 68 7.18 -15.33 1.24
C ALA A 68 7.82 -16.59 1.86
N GLY A 69 7.31 -17.78 1.54
CA GLY A 69 7.64 -19.00 2.28
C GLY A 69 7.13 -18.96 3.72
N GLY A 70 6.00 -18.27 3.95
CA GLY A 70 5.37 -18.06 5.25
C GLY A 70 5.59 -16.64 5.80
N LEU A 71 4.51 -15.87 5.87
CA LEU A 71 4.46 -14.52 6.44
C LEU A 71 4.74 -14.54 7.94
N LYS A 72 5.44 -13.50 8.39
CA LYS A 72 5.85 -13.37 9.80
C LYS A 72 4.65 -13.02 10.68
N LYS A 73 4.52 -13.76 11.77
CA LYS A 73 3.56 -13.49 12.85
C LYS A 73 4.21 -12.67 13.96
N ALA A 74 3.39 -11.91 14.68
CA ALA A 74 3.74 -11.23 15.94
C ALA A 74 4.98 -10.33 15.91
N GLY A 75 4.79 -9.08 15.46
CA GLY A 75 5.80 -8.02 15.55
C GLY A 75 5.16 -6.63 15.57
N THR A 76 5.52 -5.74 14.65
CA THR A 76 4.93 -4.39 14.60
C THR A 76 3.43 -4.46 14.31
N ALA A 77 2.63 -3.74 15.09
CA ALA A 77 1.18 -3.71 14.95
C ALA A 77 0.68 -2.27 14.71
N TYR A 78 0.15 -2.03 13.53
CA TYR A 78 -0.65 -0.83 13.24
C TYR A 78 -2.14 -1.12 13.46
N THR A 79 -2.96 -0.08 13.58
CA THR A 79 -4.41 -0.28 13.72
C THR A 79 -5.02 -0.76 12.40
N ALA A 80 -6.20 -1.37 12.46
CA ALA A 80 -6.92 -1.82 11.28
C ALA A 80 -7.20 -0.66 10.30
N GLU A 81 -7.51 0.52 10.83
CA GLU A 81 -7.78 1.73 10.04
C GLU A 81 -6.53 2.26 9.33
N VAL A 82 -5.36 2.24 10.01
CA VAL A 82 -4.07 2.58 9.39
C VAL A 82 -3.76 1.62 8.25
N MET A 83 -3.91 0.32 8.50
CA MET A 83 -3.64 -0.72 7.51
C MET A 83 -4.56 -0.60 6.29
N TYR A 84 -5.87 -0.44 6.51
CA TYR A 84 -6.83 -0.25 5.43
C TYR A 84 -6.49 0.98 4.59
N TRP A 85 -6.24 2.12 5.25
CA TRP A 85 -5.90 3.36 4.57
C TRP A 85 -4.61 3.23 3.76
N ALA A 86 -3.55 2.63 4.34
CA ALA A 86 -2.29 2.44 3.64
C ALA A 86 -2.45 1.56 2.39
N GLY A 87 -3.13 0.41 2.52
CA GLY A 87 -3.41 -0.48 1.39
C GLY A 87 -4.21 0.20 0.28
N TYR A 88 -5.24 0.96 0.66
CA TYR A 88 -6.06 1.71 -0.29
C TYR A 88 -5.26 2.81 -1.00
N VAL A 89 -4.51 3.62 -0.26
CA VAL A 89 -3.73 4.74 -0.81
C VAL A 89 -2.64 4.22 -1.74
N TYR A 90 -1.92 3.15 -1.38
CA TYR A 90 -0.89 2.59 -2.27
C TYR A 90 -1.44 2.16 -3.64
N ARG A 91 -2.59 1.47 -3.66
CA ARG A 91 -3.20 1.05 -4.92
C ARG A 91 -3.79 2.22 -5.70
N TYR A 92 -4.39 3.19 -5.01
CA TYR A 92 -4.87 4.41 -5.64
C TYR A 92 -3.72 5.19 -6.27
N TRP A 93 -2.60 5.32 -5.56
CA TRP A 93 -1.39 5.99 -6.01
C TRP A 93 -0.90 5.38 -7.33
N HIS A 94 -0.80 4.05 -7.40
CA HIS A 94 -0.46 3.38 -8.66
C HIS A 94 -1.38 3.80 -9.81
N TYR A 95 -2.71 3.79 -9.62
CA TYR A 95 -3.65 4.19 -10.69
C TYR A 95 -3.63 5.68 -11.00
N TYR A 96 -3.29 6.52 -10.02
CA TYR A 96 -3.24 7.96 -10.16
C TYR A 96 -2.00 8.41 -10.93
N THR A 97 -0.84 7.80 -10.67
CA THR A 97 0.46 8.27 -11.17
C THR A 97 1.13 7.33 -12.15
N ASN A 98 0.63 6.10 -12.28
CA ASN A 98 1.22 5.01 -13.04
C ASN A 98 2.62 4.59 -12.55
N GLU A 99 2.93 4.87 -11.27
CA GLU A 99 4.14 4.39 -10.59
C GLU A 99 3.93 2.97 -10.06
N TYR A 100 4.95 2.12 -10.14
CA TYR A 100 4.87 0.75 -9.61
C TYR A 100 4.90 0.73 -8.09
N SER A 101 4.28 -0.28 -7.49
CA SER A 101 4.20 -0.50 -6.04
C SER A 101 5.57 -0.36 -5.35
N ARG A 102 6.61 -0.97 -5.93
CA ARG A 102 7.99 -0.89 -5.40
C ARG A 102 8.58 0.53 -5.39
N GLU A 103 8.20 1.37 -6.36
CA GLU A 103 8.71 2.75 -6.45
C GLU A 103 7.94 3.65 -5.50
N ILE A 104 6.63 3.44 -5.37
CA ILE A 104 5.79 4.12 -4.37
C ILE A 104 6.30 3.84 -2.95
N TYR A 105 6.64 2.58 -2.64
CA TYR A 105 7.15 2.20 -1.32
C TYR A 105 8.47 2.89 -0.95
N LYS A 106 9.33 3.20 -1.93
CA LYS A 106 10.56 3.98 -1.67
C LYS A 106 10.27 5.43 -1.28
N ILE A 107 9.14 5.98 -1.74
CA ILE A 107 8.71 7.35 -1.45
C ILE A 107 8.06 7.41 -0.06
N ALA A 108 7.15 6.46 0.21
CA ALA A 108 6.44 6.36 1.47
C ALA A 108 6.44 4.89 1.94
N ASP A 109 7.33 4.57 2.87
CA ASP A 109 7.41 3.26 3.50
C ASP A 109 6.31 3.07 4.57
N ALA A 110 6.28 1.88 5.18
CA ALA A 110 5.26 1.51 6.17
C ALA A 110 5.23 2.49 7.37
N GLU A 111 6.40 2.94 7.83
CA GLU A 111 6.51 3.90 8.93
C GLU A 111 5.97 5.27 8.53
N THR A 112 6.37 5.79 7.36
CA THR A 112 5.86 7.06 6.82
C THR A 112 4.34 7.03 6.68
N MET A 113 3.77 5.94 6.14
CA MET A 113 2.32 5.81 6.02
C MET A 113 1.62 5.84 7.38
N ASN A 114 2.16 5.14 8.38
CA ASN A 114 1.60 5.15 9.73
C ASN A 114 1.70 6.54 10.40
N GLU A 115 2.83 7.23 10.25
CA GLU A 115 3.03 8.59 10.79
C GLU A 115 2.09 9.62 10.16
N CYS A 116 1.92 9.56 8.84
CA CYS A 116 1.09 10.51 8.10
C CYS A 116 -0.41 10.23 8.21
N TRP A 117 -0.82 9.00 8.58
CA TRP A 117 -2.23 8.61 8.64
C TRP A 117 -3.09 9.60 9.44
N LEU A 118 -2.65 10.03 10.63
CA LEU A 118 -3.44 10.88 11.52
C LEU A 118 -3.86 12.19 10.85
N GLY A 119 -2.99 12.78 10.03
CA GLY A 119 -3.27 14.02 9.29
C GLY A 119 -3.99 13.78 7.96
N PHE A 120 -3.64 12.70 7.26
CA PHE A 120 -4.00 12.55 5.84
C PHE A 120 -5.24 11.70 5.60
N HIS A 121 -5.68 10.87 6.55
CA HIS A 121 -6.85 9.99 6.35
C HIS A 121 -8.19 10.74 6.18
N THR A 122 -8.22 12.06 6.41
CA THR A 122 -9.39 12.92 6.19
C THR A 122 -9.32 13.70 4.87
N PHE A 123 -8.20 13.64 4.16
CA PHE A 123 -8.01 14.33 2.89
C PHE A 123 -8.62 13.55 1.73
N ASP A 124 -8.76 14.25 0.60
CA ASP A 124 -8.87 13.54 -0.67
C ASP A 124 -7.60 12.71 -0.91
N VAL A 125 -7.75 11.53 -1.51
CA VAL A 125 -6.64 10.57 -1.64
C VAL A 125 -5.55 11.12 -2.55
N GLU A 126 -5.89 11.89 -3.58
CA GLU A 126 -4.89 12.52 -4.46
C GLU A 126 -4.06 13.56 -3.70
N MET A 127 -4.71 14.35 -2.84
CA MET A 127 -4.02 15.32 -1.96
C MET A 127 -3.08 14.61 -0.98
N ALA A 128 -3.51 13.52 -0.36
CA ALA A 128 -2.64 12.74 0.51
C ALA A 128 -1.41 12.18 -0.23
N ILE A 129 -1.57 11.74 -1.49
CA ILE A 129 -0.47 11.24 -2.32
C ILE A 129 0.51 12.36 -2.69
N ASP A 130 -0.01 13.51 -3.11
CA ASP A 130 0.81 14.66 -3.48
C ASP A 130 1.62 15.18 -2.28
N ASP A 131 1.02 15.25 -1.10
CA ASP A 131 1.68 15.66 0.14
C ASP A 131 2.76 14.63 0.57
N LEU A 132 2.49 13.32 0.45
CA LEU A 132 3.49 12.27 0.70
C LEU A 132 4.71 12.41 -0.22
N LYS A 133 4.49 12.74 -1.50
CA LYS A 133 5.59 13.03 -2.45
C LYS A 133 6.36 14.29 -2.06
N GLU A 134 5.68 15.33 -1.60
CA GLU A 134 6.34 16.56 -1.14
C GLU A 134 7.22 16.29 0.08
N ILE A 135 6.73 15.55 1.08
CA ILE A 135 7.51 15.11 2.24
C ILE A 135 8.77 14.37 1.80
N TYR A 136 8.66 13.44 0.86
CA TYR A 136 9.82 12.70 0.36
C TYR A 136 10.85 13.61 -0.33
N LYS A 137 10.41 14.58 -1.14
CA LYS A 137 11.30 15.55 -1.78
C LYS A 137 12.06 16.38 -0.76
N LEU A 138 11.37 16.92 0.25
CA LEU A 138 11.99 17.70 1.33
C LEU A 138 13.04 16.87 2.07
N LYS A 139 12.74 15.60 2.40
CA LYS A 139 13.71 14.68 3.02
C LYS A 139 14.92 14.38 2.12
N CYS A 140 14.75 14.36 0.79
CA CYS A 140 15.88 14.17 -0.13
C CYS A 140 16.74 15.43 -0.20
N ASP A 141 16.12 16.60 -0.34
CA ASP A 141 16.83 17.88 -0.41
C ASP A 141 17.63 18.13 0.88
N GLU A 142 17.06 17.88 2.06
CA GLU A 142 17.78 18.01 3.35
C GLU A 142 19.00 17.11 3.46
N ARG A 143 18.96 15.90 2.86
CA ARG A 143 20.08 14.95 2.86
C ARG A 143 21.22 15.38 1.93
N ASP A 144 20.93 16.12 0.87
CA ASP A 144 21.95 16.63 -0.06
C ASP A 144 22.77 17.79 0.55
N PHE A 145 22.31 18.36 1.67
CA PHE A 145 23.03 19.41 2.42
C PHE A 145 23.84 18.89 3.62
N LEU A 146 23.84 17.58 3.90
CA LEU A 146 24.60 16.93 4.98
C LEU A 146 25.82 16.17 4.45
#